data_AF-R7WTS6-F1
#
_entry.id   AF-R7WTS6-F1
#
_cell.length_a   1.000
_cell.length_b   1.000
_cell.length_c   1.000
_cell.angle_alpha   90.00
_cell.angle_beta   90.00
_cell.angle_gamma   90.00
#
_symmetry.space_group_name_H-M   'P 1'
#
loop_
_entity.id
_entity.type
_entity.pdbx_description
1 polymer ?
#
loop_
_entity_poly.entity_id
_entity_poly.type
_entity_poly.pdbx_seq_one_letter_code
_entity_poly.pdbx_strand_id
1 'polypeptide(L)' 'MMFPLVLDLADDRIPVTVTCRVLGFSRQAFYKWRSNPVSQRD' A
#
# COMPACT_ATOMS: atom_id res chain seq x y z
N MET A 1 6.92 -6.18 -4.91
CA MET A 1 5.71 -6.14 -4.04
C MET A 1 5.15 -4.71 -4.11
N MET A 2 3.88 -4.48 -4.46
CA MET A 2 3.34 -3.13 -4.80
C MET A 2 2.70 -2.39 -3.60
N PHE A 3 3.08 -2.72 -2.37
CA PHE A 3 2.58 -2.08 -1.16
C PHE A 3 3.51 -0.97 -0.60
N PRO A 4 4.84 -1.04 -0.74
CA PRO A 4 5.74 0.09 -0.42
C PRO A 4 5.36 1.34 -1.21
N LEU A 5 5.07 1.21 -2.51
CA LEU A 5 4.60 2.33 -3.33
C LEU A 5 3.31 2.97 -2.80
N VAL A 6 2.41 2.18 -2.21
CA VAL A 6 1.18 2.73 -1.62
C VAL A 6 1.48 3.54 -0.35
N LEU A 7 2.56 3.22 0.38
CA LEU A 7 3.05 4.02 1.49
C LEU A 7 3.73 5.30 1.02
N ASP A 8 4.59 5.24 0.00
CA ASP A 8 5.26 6.42 -0.55
C ASP A 8 4.24 7.44 -1.05
N LEU A 9 3.23 6.98 -1.79
CA LEU A 9 2.15 7.86 -2.26
C LEU A 9 1.30 8.41 -1.08
N ALA A 10 1.13 7.62 -0.01
CA ALA A 10 0.45 8.11 1.18
C ALA A 10 1.24 9.22 1.91
N ASP A 11 2.57 9.16 1.87
CA ASP A 11 3.47 10.19 2.41
C ASP A 11 3.35 11.50 1.59
N ASP A 12 3.22 11.38 0.27
CA ASP A 12 2.90 12.47 -0.66
C ASP A 12 1.46 13.04 -0.51
N ARG A 13 0.75 12.64 0.55
CA ARG A 13 -0.67 12.96 0.82
C ARG A 13 -1.66 12.45 -0.23
N ILE A 14 -1.29 11.44 -1.01
CA ILE A 14 -2.23 10.77 -1.93
C ILE A 14 -3.06 9.78 -1.12
N PRO A 15 -4.40 9.80 -1.23
CA PRO A 15 -5.23 8.88 -0.47
C PRO A 15 -4.96 7.43 -0.90
N VAL A 16 -4.59 6.57 0.05
CA VAL A 16 -4.44 5.11 -0.14
C VAL A 16 -5.63 4.50 -0.87
N THR A 17 -6.84 5.03 -0.64
CA THR A 17 -8.07 4.59 -1.32
C THR A 17 -8.00 4.76 -2.85
N VAL A 18 -7.41 5.86 -3.33
CA VAL A 18 -7.22 6.13 -4.76
C VAL A 18 -6.14 5.18 -5.30
N THR A 19 -5.03 5.07 -4.59
CA THR A 19 -3.90 4.21 -4.98
C THR A 19 -4.32 2.74 -5.07
N CYS A 20 -5.03 2.23 -4.06
CA CYS A 20 -5.59 0.88 -4.06
C CYS A 20 -6.56 0.67 -5.23
N ARG A 21 -7.35 1.69 -5.60
CA ARG A 21 -8.30 1.60 -6.74
C ARG A 21 -7.57 1.56 -8.09
N VAL A 22 -6.54 2.39 -8.27
CA VAL A 22 -5.70 2.42 -9.48
C VAL A 22 -4.93 1.11 -9.65
N LEU A 23 -4.41 0.58 -8.56
CA LEU A 23 -3.63 -0.66 -8.55
C LEU A 23 -4.48 -1.94 -8.50
N GLY A 24 -5.80 -1.81 -8.36
CA GLY A 24 -6.72 -2.95 -8.29
C GLY A 24 -6.64 -3.75 -6.98
N PHE A 25 -6.07 -3.20 -5.91
CA PHE A 25 -5.97 -3.86 -4.60
C PHE A 25 -7.08 -3.44 -3.64
N SER A 26 -7.44 -4.34 -2.73
CA SER A 26 -8.36 -4.02 -1.64
C SER A 26 -7.65 -3.26 -0.52
N ARG A 27 -8.31 -2.22 0.03
CA ARG A 27 -7.84 -1.52 1.24
C ARG A 27 -7.60 -2.47 2.41
N GLN A 28 -8.39 -3.53 2.53
CA GLN A 28 -8.20 -4.54 3.59
C GLN A 28 -6.87 -5.27 3.46
N ALA A 29 -6.45 -5.60 2.23
CA ALA A 29 -5.17 -6.23 1.98
C ALA A 29 -4.00 -5.30 2.33
N PHE A 30 -4.14 -3.99 2.01
CA PHE A 30 -3.16 -2.99 2.40
C PHE A 30 -3.01 -2.87 3.92
N TYR A 31 -4.11 -2.76 4.66
CA TYR A 31 -4.03 -2.68 6.13
C TYR A 31 -3.52 -3.98 6.77
N LYS A 32 -3.90 -5.14 6.23
CA LYS A 32 -3.39 -6.44 6.69
C LYS A 32 -1.87 -6.56 6.47
N TRP A 33 -1.39 -6.12 5.32
CA TRP A 33 0.04 -6.03 5.04
C TRP A 33 0.73 -5.00 5.94
N ARG A 34 0.13 -3.83 6.17
CA ARG A 34 0.69 -2.79 7.06
C ARG A 34 0.89 -3.28 8.49
N SER A 35 0.03 -4.18 8.97
CA SER A 35 0.16 -4.78 10.31
C SER A 35 1.33 -5.77 10.44
N ASN A 36 1.76 -6.37 9.32
CA ASN A 36 2.92 -7.26 9.28
C ASN A 36 3.64 -7.08 7.94
N PRO A 37 4.36 -5.96 7.76
CA PRO A 37 4.99 -5.66 6.49
C PRO A 37 6.11 -6.66 6.29
N VAL A 38 5.99 -7.50 5.27
CA VAL A 38 7.11 -8.33 4.83
C VAL A 38 8.15 -7.36 4.27
N SER A 39 9.23 -7.16 5.02
CA SER A 39 10.37 -6.33 4.60
C SER A 39 10.80 -6.78 3.21
N GLN A 40 11.01 -5.82 2.31
CA GLN A 40 11.59 -6.08 1.00
C GLN A 40 13.09 -6.43 1.20
N ARG A 41 13.36 -7.65 1.68
CA ARG A 41 14.64 -8.32 1.49
C ARG A 41 14.50 -9.21 0.26
N ASP A 42 14.38 -8.56 -0.90
CA ASP A 42 14.85 -8.97 -2.23
C ASP A 42 14.57 -7.80 -3.19
#